data_AF-A0A6J6AHS9-F1
#
_entry.id   AF-A0A6J6AHS9-F1
#
_cell.length_a   1.000
_cell.length_b   1.000
_cell.length_c   1.000
_cell.angle_alpha   90.00
_cell.angle_beta   90.00
_cell.angle_gamma   90.00
#
_symmetry.space_group_name_H-M   'P 1'
#
loop_
_entity.id
_entity.type
_entity.pdbx_description
1 polymer ?
#
loop_
_entity_poly.entity_id
_entity_poly.type
_entity_poly.pdbx_seq_one_letter_code
_entity_poly.pdbx_strand_id
1 'polypeptide(L)'
;MTSKTNKIRNAREANRKFKKKANPLAIEKVVFIDYKDVSLLQRFMSDRSKIRGQRMSGTNVQQQRDLATAIKNAREMALLPYTKRTVSTRAPRPGKEDREDESSLELDAQPTSSSFVPREDEDDSTDSTEAVAEETAAVEAEVEA
;
A
#
# COMPACT_ATOMS: atom_id res chain seq x y z
N MET A 1 13.27 30.78 -3.71
CA MET A 1 13.35 31.37 -2.35
C MET A 1 12.23 30.79 -1.50
N THR A 2 12.50 30.31 -0.27
CA THR A 2 11.43 29.84 0.63
C THR A 2 10.67 31.04 1.20
N SER A 3 9.35 30.94 1.33
CA SER A 3 8.53 32.02 1.86
C SER A 3 8.93 32.39 3.30
N LYS A 4 8.79 33.67 3.67
CA LYS A 4 9.09 34.19 5.02
C LYS A 4 8.33 33.41 6.11
N THR A 5 7.11 32.96 5.80
CA THR A 5 6.28 32.10 6.66
C THR A 5 6.86 30.69 6.83
N ASN A 6 7.38 30.06 5.78
CA ASN A 6 8.03 28.74 5.90
C ASN A 6 9.36 28.83 6.67
N LYS A 7 10.12 29.92 6.55
CA LYS A 7 11.37 30.12 7.29
C LYS A 7 11.14 30.15 8.81
N ILE A 8 10.09 30.86 9.26
CA ILE A 8 9.73 30.96 10.69
C ILE A 8 9.21 29.62 11.23
N ARG A 9 8.39 28.90 10.44
CA ARG A 9 7.89 27.56 10.81
C ARG A 9 9.04 26.55 10.96
N ASN A 10 9.96 26.50 10.00
CA ASN A 10 11.12 25.60 10.05
C ASN A 10 12.02 25.90 11.26
N ALA A 11 12.23 27.18 11.58
CA ALA A 11 13.01 27.57 12.77
C ALA A 11 12.33 27.10 14.07
N ARG A 12 10.99 27.17 14.14
CA ARG A 12 10.21 26.71 15.30
C ARG A 12 10.20 25.18 15.42
N GLU A 13 10.15 24.46 14.29
CA GLU A 13 10.23 23.00 14.25
C GLU A 13 11.63 22.49 14.62
N ALA A 14 12.69 23.15 14.15
CA ALA A 14 14.06 22.80 14.49
C ALA A 14 14.34 22.91 16.00
N ASN A 15 13.70 23.86 16.68
CA ASN A 15 13.87 24.08 18.12
C ASN A 15 12.87 23.28 18.98
N ARG A 16 12.06 22.40 18.39
CA ARG A 16 11.12 21.57 19.14
C ARG A 16 11.88 20.47 19.88
N LYS A 17 12.05 20.64 21.19
CA LYS A 17 12.64 19.62 22.08
C LYS A 17 11.74 18.37 22.07
N PHE A 18 12.23 17.28 21.47
CA PHE A 18 11.54 15.99 21.51
C PHE A 18 11.63 15.42 22.92
N LYS A 19 10.48 15.22 23.57
CA LYS A 19 10.41 14.51 24.86
C LYS A 19 10.85 13.06 24.65
N LYS A 20 11.77 12.57 25.49
CA LYS A 20 12.21 11.16 25.46
C LYS A 20 11.03 10.30 25.92
N LYS A 21 10.65 9.32 25.09
CA LYS A 21 9.64 8.32 25.44
C LYS A 21 10.28 7.23 26.30
N ALA A 22 9.48 6.57 27.13
CA ALA A 22 9.92 5.42 27.92
C ALA A 22 10.34 4.28 26.98
N ASN A 23 11.41 3.57 27.35
CA ASN A 23 11.96 2.49 26.55
C ASN A 23 11.22 1.17 26.88
N PRO A 24 10.45 0.59 25.95
CA PRO A 24 9.72 -0.65 26.22
C PRO A 24 10.64 -1.84 26.51
N LEU A 25 11.83 -1.91 25.89
CA LEU A 25 12.80 -3.00 26.12
C LEU A 25 13.37 -2.98 27.53
N ALA A 26 13.53 -1.78 28.11
CA ALA A 26 14.05 -1.63 29.46
C ALA A 26 13.02 -2.03 30.52
N ILE A 27 11.72 -1.83 30.22
CA ILE A 27 10.62 -2.22 31.11
C ILE A 27 10.48 -3.74 31.13
N GLU A 28 10.53 -4.37 29.96
CA GLU A 28 10.40 -5.82 29.78
C GLU A 28 11.70 -6.59 30.14
N LYS A 29 12.78 -5.85 30.48
CA LYS A 29 14.12 -6.39 30.84
C LYS A 29 14.67 -7.39 29.82
N VAL A 30 14.42 -7.13 28.54
CA VAL A 30 14.94 -7.95 27.45
C VAL A 30 16.43 -7.67 27.28
N VAL A 31 17.27 -8.65 27.60
CA VAL A 31 18.74 -8.54 27.53
C VAL A 31 19.25 -8.76 26.10
N PHE A 32 18.58 -9.62 25.33
CA PHE A 32 18.99 -10.01 23.99
C PHE A 32 17.81 -9.93 23.00
N ILE A 33 18.09 -9.45 21.79
CA ILE A 33 17.08 -9.23 20.74
C ILE A 33 17.35 -10.22 19.62
N ASP A 34 16.55 -11.27 19.57
CA ASP A 34 16.63 -12.29 18.53
C ASP A 34 15.80 -11.93 17.29
N TYR A 35 16.25 -12.42 16.12
CA TYR A 35 15.50 -12.28 14.87
C TYR A 35 14.25 -13.18 14.82
N LYS A 36 14.19 -14.19 15.70
CA LYS A 36 13.12 -15.17 15.77
C LYS A 36 11.88 -14.63 16.50
N ASP A 37 12.06 -13.64 17.37
CA ASP A 37 10.99 -13.06 18.17
C ASP A 37 10.16 -12.05 17.37
N VAL A 38 9.40 -12.56 16.40
CA VAL A 38 8.56 -11.76 15.50
C VAL A 38 7.60 -10.84 16.24
N SER A 39 7.00 -11.29 17.36
CA SER A 39 6.09 -10.47 18.17
C SER A 39 6.77 -9.25 18.77
N LEU A 40 8.03 -9.38 19.20
CA LEU A 40 8.83 -8.27 19.72
C LEU A 40 9.20 -7.32 18.58
N LEU A 41 9.72 -7.86 17.47
CA LEU A 41 10.17 -7.05 16.33
C LEU A 41 9.02 -6.28 15.66
N GLN A 42 7.83 -6.87 15.59
CA GLN A 42 6.64 -6.21 15.03
C GLN A 42 6.26 -4.94 15.81
N ARG A 43 6.44 -4.89 17.13
CA ARG A 43 6.19 -3.67 17.94
C ARG A 43 7.08 -2.50 17.52
N PHE A 44 8.29 -2.77 17.02
CA PHE A 44 9.23 -1.77 16.52
C PHE A 44 9.08 -1.49 15.02
N MET A 45 8.11 -2.10 14.36
CA MET A 45 7.79 -1.85 12.97
C MET A 45 6.55 -0.96 12.82
N SER A 46 6.44 -0.35 11.64
CA SER A 46 5.23 0.33 11.21
C SER A 46 4.25 -0.62 10.56
N ASP A 47 3.00 -0.17 10.41
CA ASP A 47 1.98 -0.88 9.64
C ASP A 47 2.41 -1.14 8.19
N ARG A 48 3.20 -0.22 7.61
CA ARG A 48 3.87 -0.37 6.29
C ARG A 48 5.11 -1.28 6.32
N SER A 49 5.36 -1.96 7.42
CA SER A 49 6.55 -2.77 7.68
C SER A 49 7.87 -2.02 7.49
N LYS A 50 7.93 -0.75 7.92
CA LYS A 50 9.18 0.03 8.00
C LYS A 50 9.68 0.06 9.46
N ILE A 51 10.99 0.04 9.67
CA ILE A 51 11.59 0.11 11.01
C ILE A 51 11.25 1.48 11.61
N ARG A 52 10.65 1.51 12.80
CA ARG A 52 10.36 2.75 13.51
C ARG A 52 11.67 3.35 14.03
N GLY A 53 11.82 4.66 13.87
CA GLY A 53 13.01 5.36 14.35
C GLY A 53 13.08 5.41 15.87
N GLN A 54 14.30 5.50 16.41
CA GLN A 54 14.58 5.53 17.85
C GLN A 54 13.72 6.56 18.61
N ARG A 55 13.47 7.74 18.03
CA ARG A 55 12.67 8.81 18.66
C ARG A 55 11.21 8.41 18.91
N MET A 56 10.67 7.52 18.09
CA MET A 56 9.28 7.07 18.21
C MET A 56 9.14 5.95 19.24
N SER A 57 10.13 5.07 19.31
CA SER A 57 10.14 3.88 20.18
C SER A 57 10.79 4.11 21.55
N GLY A 58 11.63 5.14 21.71
CA GLY A 58 12.30 5.45 22.98
C GLY A 58 13.50 4.53 23.32
N THR A 59 14.00 3.75 22.36
CA THR A 59 15.12 2.80 22.52
C THR A 59 16.48 3.51 22.65
N ASN A 60 17.50 2.83 23.18
CA ASN A 60 18.88 3.32 23.14
C ASN A 60 19.48 3.14 21.71
N VAL A 61 20.56 3.86 21.39
CA VAL A 61 21.26 3.77 20.09
C VAL A 61 21.80 2.37 19.85
N GLN A 62 22.38 1.72 20.87
CA GLN A 62 22.90 0.34 20.77
C GLN A 62 21.76 -0.63 20.46
N GLN A 63 20.73 -0.65 21.30
CA GLN A 63 19.52 -1.45 21.10
C GLN A 63 18.86 -1.22 19.74
N GLN A 64 18.85 0.03 19.23
CA GLN A 64 18.30 0.33 17.92
C GLN A 64 19.13 -0.28 16.78
N ARG A 65 20.46 -0.36 16.92
CA ARG A 65 21.33 -1.05 15.96
C ARG A 65 21.07 -2.55 15.98
N ASP A 66 20.95 -3.12 17.17
CA ASP A 66 20.67 -4.55 17.36
C ASP A 66 19.29 -4.90 16.79
N LEU A 67 18.26 -4.11 17.08
CA LEU A 67 16.93 -4.21 16.47
C LEU A 67 16.98 -4.11 14.94
N ALA A 68 17.77 -3.17 14.40
CA ALA A 68 17.86 -3.00 12.95
C ALA A 68 18.51 -4.22 12.28
N THR A 69 19.55 -4.80 12.90
CA THR A 69 20.19 -6.03 12.42
C THR A 69 19.24 -7.22 12.54
N ALA A 70 18.58 -7.40 13.69
CA ALA A 70 17.62 -8.47 13.91
C ALA A 70 16.44 -8.40 12.91
N ILE A 71 15.88 -7.21 12.67
CA ILE A 71 14.79 -7.02 11.68
C ILE A 71 15.27 -7.30 10.25
N LYS A 72 16.50 -6.91 9.90
CA LYS A 72 17.05 -7.25 8.56
C LYS A 72 17.20 -8.76 8.41
N ASN A 73 17.81 -9.43 9.38
CA ASN A 73 17.98 -10.88 9.37
C ASN A 73 16.63 -11.60 9.32
N ALA A 74 15.64 -11.15 10.10
CA ALA A 74 14.29 -11.71 10.08
C ALA A 74 13.59 -11.55 8.72
N ARG A 75 13.92 -10.51 7.94
CA ARG A 75 13.39 -10.34 6.58
C ARG A 75 14.07 -11.27 5.58
N GLU A 76 15.38 -11.46 5.69
CA GLU A 76 16.10 -12.44 4.88
C GLU A 76 15.57 -13.86 5.14
N MET A 77 15.21 -14.17 6.39
CA MET A 77 14.59 -15.43 6.79
C MET A 77 13.08 -15.51 6.47
N ALA A 78 12.51 -14.53 5.75
CA ALA A 78 11.10 -14.43 5.40
C ALA A 78 10.10 -14.46 6.59
N LEU A 79 10.56 -14.20 7.82
CA LEU A 79 9.70 -14.09 9.01
C LEU A 79 8.93 -12.76 9.03
N LEU A 80 9.50 -11.71 8.43
CA LEU A 80 8.93 -10.37 8.37
C LEU A 80 8.89 -9.84 6.93
N PRO A 81 7.82 -9.13 6.52
CA PRO A 81 7.74 -8.58 5.16
C PRO A 81 8.54 -7.29 5.00
N TYR A 82 9.08 -7.06 3.79
CA TYR A 82 9.76 -5.81 3.42
C TYR A 82 8.81 -4.64 3.16
N THR A 83 7.61 -4.94 2.65
CA THR A 83 6.59 -3.94 2.34
C THR A 83 5.20 -4.49 2.66
N LYS A 84 4.33 -3.63 3.18
CA LYS A 84 2.89 -3.89 3.28
C LYS A 84 2.15 -2.76 2.59
N ARG A 85 1.29 -3.08 1.64
CA ARG A 85 0.44 -2.11 0.94
C ARG A 85 -0.68 -1.69 1.89
N THR A 86 -0.58 -0.48 2.43
CA THR A 86 -1.69 0.12 3.19
C THR A 86 -2.61 0.80 2.18
N VAL A 87 -3.80 0.23 1.95
CA VAL A 87 -4.85 0.90 1.19
C VAL A 87 -5.42 2.01 2.06
N SER A 88 -5.07 3.27 1.79
CA SER A 88 -5.82 4.38 2.36
C SER A 88 -7.12 4.45 1.58
N THR A 89 -8.22 3.98 2.15
CA THR A 89 -9.54 4.33 1.64
C THR A 89 -9.64 5.85 1.76
N ARG A 90 -9.49 6.55 0.63
CA ARG A 90 -9.76 7.99 0.61
C ARG A 90 -11.23 8.12 0.93
N ALA A 91 -11.55 8.71 2.09
CA ALA A 91 -12.89 9.16 2.33
C ALA A 91 -13.31 10.08 1.16
N PRO A 92 -14.57 10.00 0.68
CA PRO A 92 -15.07 10.97 -0.28
C PRO A 92 -14.84 12.38 0.28
N ARG A 93 -14.34 13.28 -0.57
CA ARG A 93 -14.04 14.65 -0.14
C ARG A 93 -15.36 15.30 0.26
N PRO A 94 -15.51 15.81 1.50
CA PRO A 94 -16.69 16.57 1.85
C PRO A 94 -16.64 17.90 1.08
N GLY A 95 -17.69 18.21 0.30
CA GLY A 95 -17.88 19.53 -0.29
C GLY A 95 -17.82 19.64 -1.82
N LYS A 96 -18.39 18.69 -2.57
CA LYS A 96 -18.82 18.97 -3.97
C LYS A 96 -20.27 18.54 -4.18
N GLU A 97 -21.17 18.93 -3.27
CA GLU A 97 -22.59 18.62 -3.37
C GLU A 97 -23.51 19.85 -3.31
N ASP A 98 -22.99 21.06 -3.06
CA ASP A 98 -23.84 22.26 -2.88
C ASP A 98 -23.51 23.40 -3.85
N ARG A 99 -23.30 23.12 -5.14
CA ARG A 99 -23.49 24.16 -6.16
C ARG A 99 -24.81 23.85 -6.84
N GLU A 100 -25.87 24.45 -6.28
CA GLU A 100 -27.17 24.55 -6.90
C GLU A 100 -26.96 25.15 -8.30
N ASP A 101 -27.05 24.32 -9.34
CA ASP A 101 -27.14 24.78 -10.70
C ASP A 101 -28.58 25.31 -10.89
N GLU A 102 -28.85 26.49 -10.33
CA GLU A 102 -29.99 27.33 -10.70
C GLU A 102 -29.73 27.89 -12.10
N SER A 103 -29.89 27.03 -13.09
CA SER A 103 -30.29 27.42 -14.44
C SER A 103 -31.26 26.39 -14.96
N SER A 104 -32.45 26.40 -14.37
CA SER A 104 -33.71 26.14 -15.06
C SER A 104 -33.83 27.06 -16.29
N LEU A 105 -33.01 26.80 -17.32
CA LEU A 105 -33.35 27.22 -18.67
C LEU A 105 -34.44 26.25 -19.10
N GLU A 106 -35.69 26.70 -19.02
CA GLU A 106 -36.81 26.11 -19.74
C GLU A 106 -36.41 26.01 -21.21
N LEU A 107 -35.92 24.84 -21.62
CA LEU A 107 -35.83 24.47 -23.01
C LEU A 107 -37.24 24.06 -23.39
N ASP A 108 -37.93 24.95 -24.11
CA ASP A 108 -39.21 24.71 -24.74
C ASP A 108 -39.25 23.29 -25.32
N ALA A 109 -40.27 22.53 -24.93
CA ALA A 109 -40.54 21.20 -25.44
C ALA A 109 -40.71 21.24 -26.96
N GLN A 110 -39.62 21.03 -27.70
CA GLN A 110 -39.68 20.70 -29.10
C GLN A 110 -40.20 19.25 -29.22
N PRO A 111 -41.23 19.00 -30.05
CA PRO A 111 -41.79 17.66 -30.18
C PRO A 111 -40.73 16.69 -30.69
N THR A 112 -40.66 15.53 -30.04
CA THR A 112 -39.82 14.41 -30.45
C THR A 112 -40.33 13.87 -31.78
N SER A 113 -39.87 14.46 -32.89
CA SER A 113 -40.06 13.90 -34.22
C SER A 113 -38.79 14.10 -35.05
N SER A 114 -37.84 13.19 -34.92
CA SER A 114 -37.19 12.53 -36.07
C SER A 114 -36.13 11.54 -35.59
N SER A 115 -36.47 10.25 -35.69
CA SER A 115 -35.59 9.13 -36.07
C SER A 115 -34.19 9.05 -35.45
N PHE A 116 -34.07 8.37 -34.32
CA PHE A 116 -32.87 7.56 -34.07
C PHE A 116 -33.13 6.16 -34.64
N VAL A 117 -32.45 5.83 -35.73
CA VAL A 117 -32.44 4.48 -36.33
C VAL A 117 -31.37 3.67 -35.59
N PRO A 118 -31.72 2.61 -34.84
CA PRO A 118 -30.73 1.72 -34.27
C PRO A 118 -29.96 1.05 -35.40
N ARG A 119 -28.62 1.10 -35.34
CA ARG A 119 -27.78 0.31 -36.22
C ARG A 119 -27.86 -1.13 -35.72
N GLU A 120 -28.58 -1.96 -36.47
CA GLU A 120 -28.59 -3.41 -36.31
C GLU A 120 -27.20 -3.91 -36.72
N ASP A 121 -26.38 -4.26 -35.73
CA ASP A 121 -25.20 -5.09 -36.00
C ASP A 121 -25.72 -6.52 -36.12
N GLU A 122 -25.97 -6.92 -37.36
CA GLU A 122 -26.32 -8.27 -37.75
C GLU A 122 -25.21 -9.26 -37.37
N ASP A 123 -25.67 -10.44 -36.98
CA ASP A 123 -24.88 -11.65 -36.79
C ASP A 123 -23.98 -11.93 -38.01
N ASP A 124 -22.69 -12.17 -37.78
CA ASP A 124 -21.93 -13.06 -38.66
C ASP A 124 -21.56 -14.32 -37.89
N SER A 125 -22.55 -15.21 -37.85
CA SER A 125 -22.35 -16.63 -37.70
C SER A 125 -21.80 -17.18 -39.01
N THR A 126 -20.51 -17.51 -39.04
CA THR A 126 -20.04 -18.66 -39.83
C THR A 126 -19.05 -19.50 -39.04
N ASP A 127 -19.56 -20.67 -38.68
CA ASP A 127 -18.87 -21.88 -38.26
C ASP A 127 -17.90 -22.38 -39.34
N SER A 128 -16.75 -22.89 -38.92
CA SER A 128 -15.99 -23.90 -39.67
C SER A 128 -15.04 -24.61 -38.70
N THR A 129 -15.59 -25.69 -38.16
CA THR A 129 -14.90 -26.87 -37.67
C THR A 129 -13.70 -27.28 -38.52
N GLU A 130 -12.55 -27.59 -37.91
CA GLU A 130 -11.83 -28.83 -38.22
C GLU A 130 -10.87 -29.21 -37.08
N ALA A 131 -10.94 -30.50 -36.76
CA ALA A 131 -10.26 -31.16 -35.66
C ALA A 131 -8.82 -31.50 -36.00
N VAL A 132 -7.91 -31.45 -35.01
CA VAL A 132 -6.83 -32.44 -34.91
C VAL A 132 -6.70 -32.84 -33.44
N ALA A 133 -7.04 -34.10 -33.22
CA ALA A 133 -6.84 -34.85 -32.00
C ALA A 133 -5.38 -35.28 -31.83
N GLU A 134 -5.03 -35.56 -30.57
CA GLU A 134 -3.99 -36.49 -30.13
C GLU A 134 -2.52 -36.29 -30.58
N GLU A 135 -1.64 -36.00 -29.61
CA GLU A 135 -0.54 -36.94 -29.37
C GLU A 135 -0.21 -37.01 -27.87
N THR A 136 -0.30 -38.24 -27.39
CA THR A 136 -0.04 -38.73 -26.05
C THR A 136 1.44 -39.00 -25.81
N ALA A 137 1.87 -38.79 -24.56
CA ALA A 137 2.75 -39.67 -23.78
C ALA A 137 4.25 -39.81 -24.10
N ALA A 138 4.99 -39.83 -22.98
CA ALA A 138 6.23 -40.56 -22.70
C ALA A 138 7.57 -39.98 -23.18
N VAL A 139 8.31 -39.37 -22.24
CA VAL A 139 9.71 -39.75 -21.96
C VAL A 139 9.97 -39.61 -20.44
N GLU A 140 9.59 -40.63 -19.67
CA GLU A 140 10.35 -41.03 -18.48
C GLU A 140 11.43 -42.04 -18.93
N ALA A 141 12.57 -42.04 -18.24
CA ALA A 141 13.71 -42.97 -18.32
C ALA A 141 14.88 -42.62 -19.28
N GLU A 142 15.82 -41.79 -18.78
CA GLU A 142 17.26 -42.05 -18.94
C GLU A 142 17.80 -42.51 -17.58
N VAL A 143 17.92 -43.82 -17.36
CA VAL A 143 19.16 -44.62 -17.49
C VAL A 143 20.05 -44.51 -16.24
N GLU A 144 19.72 -45.35 -15.27
CA GLU A 144 20.70 -46.04 -14.42
C GLU A 144 21.06 -47.34 -15.14
N ALA A 145 22.29 -47.44 -15.63
CA ALA A 145 23.03 -48.68 -15.89
C ALA A 145 24.53 -48.37 -15.88
#